data_AF-A0A6A4S1G2-F1
#
_entry.id   AF-A0A6A4S1G2-F1
#
_cell.length_a   1.000
_cell.length_b   1.000
_cell.length_c   1.000
_cell.angle_alpha   90.00
_cell.angle_beta   90.00
_cell.angle_gamma   90.00
#
_symmetry.space_group_name_H-M   'P 1'
#
loop_
_entity.id
_entity.type
_entity.pdbx_description
1 polymer ?
#
loop_
_entity_poly.entity_id
_entity_poly.type
_entity_poly.pdbx_seq_one_letter_code
_entity_poly.pdbx_strand_id
1 'polypeptide(L)'
;MATLQAANDELRAKLTDIQIELQQEKNKVSRLEREKSQELKAEHHRATVAVTELKTKLHEEKQKELVVTRETLLRQHEMELMRVIKIKDGEIQRLNGLVLTLRDGSVDKVRSALLAEVEETRRSWEAERYRLQQEVQELRGAKRYTEEALTSAQQACQARAAELRSAHHQHQEELNRTKRDCEKEVRRLLKRLREAESQFLPLLDKNKRLSRKNEELALALRRLDNKLRFVTQENLEMRRPSSLNDLDCSHSSSYHGYSQDEREMEFLRLQVLEQQHIIDDLSKALETAGYVKNVIVCVREEAELRYRHLTQEYQALQRAYALLAETSGGNYDAENEIKVRQMEGEELRLKNDIQDIKDQNELLEFRILELEERERRSPAINFRQLHFPEGLSPLQIYCEAEGVTDILISELMKKLDILGDNANLSNEEQVVAIHARTVLTLAEKDLFSKQKGYLDEELDYRKQAMDQAHKRILELEAMLFEALQQEEESMMDGFKVERSRLSETLTEEEREGLRRATDQWKRTVMRELRERDVQILRERMEILQLTQQRNKELEELIETQKRQIKELEEKVSPADDISFHHHGNTCTLYNYVHYLYSFIL
;
A
#
# COMPACT_ATOMS: atom_id res chain seq x y z
N MET A 1 31.78 -116.19 -158.06
CA MET A 1 32.29 -116.38 -156.68
C MET A 1 33.17 -115.22 -156.22
N ALA A 2 34.17 -114.77 -157.00
CA ALA A 2 35.07 -113.69 -156.58
C ALA A 2 34.39 -112.33 -156.27
N THR A 3 33.29 -111.98 -156.95
CA THR A 3 32.54 -110.72 -156.74
C THR A 3 31.71 -110.68 -155.46
N LEU A 4 31.19 -111.83 -154.99
CA LEU A 4 30.42 -111.94 -153.75
C LEU A 4 31.31 -111.86 -152.51
N GLN A 5 32.53 -112.40 -152.60
CA GLN A 5 33.49 -112.36 -151.50
C GLN A 5 33.95 -110.91 -151.22
N ALA A 6 34.27 -110.16 -152.27
CA ALA A 6 34.65 -108.75 -152.16
C ALA A 6 33.55 -107.87 -151.53
N ALA A 7 32.29 -108.06 -151.93
CA ALA A 7 31.15 -107.32 -151.36
C ALA A 7 30.89 -107.66 -149.88
N ASN A 8 31.13 -108.91 -149.47
CA ASN A 8 30.95 -109.33 -148.08
C ASN A 8 32.07 -108.80 -147.18
N ASP A 9 33.31 -108.78 -147.68
CA ASP A 9 34.45 -108.17 -146.99
C ASP A 9 34.30 -106.63 -146.91
N GLU A 10 33.74 -105.98 -147.94
CA GLU A 10 33.40 -104.55 -147.93
C GLU A 10 32.26 -104.23 -146.93
N LEU A 11 31.23 -105.07 -146.82
CA LEU A 11 30.16 -104.91 -145.84
C LEU A 11 30.67 -105.11 -144.40
N ARG A 12 31.58 -106.07 -144.17
CA ARG A 12 32.24 -106.23 -142.88
C ARG A 12 33.10 -105.02 -142.54
N ALA A 13 33.87 -104.49 -143.49
CA ALA A 13 34.62 -103.25 -143.29
C ALA A 13 33.68 -102.09 -142.90
N LYS A 14 32.60 -101.86 -143.66
CA LYS A 14 31.59 -100.82 -143.35
C LYS A 14 30.92 -101.03 -141.99
N LEU A 15 30.60 -102.26 -141.61
CA LEU A 15 30.02 -102.55 -140.29
C LEU A 15 31.03 -102.22 -139.17
N THR A 16 32.30 -102.53 -139.39
CA THR A 16 33.38 -102.24 -138.44
C THR A 16 33.60 -100.73 -138.33
N ASP A 17 33.59 -100.01 -139.45
CA ASP A 17 33.69 -98.54 -139.49
C ASP A 17 32.51 -97.89 -138.77
N ILE A 18 31.27 -98.33 -139.02
CA ILE A 18 30.08 -97.86 -138.31
C ILE A 18 30.16 -98.17 -136.81
N GLN A 19 30.68 -99.34 -136.42
CA GLN A 19 30.88 -99.67 -135.01
C GLN A 19 31.94 -98.78 -134.35
N ILE A 20 33.01 -98.45 -135.05
CA ILE A 20 34.04 -97.51 -134.59
C ILE A 20 33.46 -96.11 -134.46
N GLU A 21 32.74 -95.61 -135.47
CA GLU A 21 32.07 -94.30 -135.43
C GLU A 21 31.05 -94.21 -134.29
N LEU A 22 30.22 -95.25 -134.12
CA LEU A 22 29.27 -95.31 -133.01
C LEU A 22 29.99 -95.28 -131.65
N GLN A 23 31.11 -95.99 -131.51
CA GLN A 23 31.89 -95.97 -130.27
C GLN A 23 32.57 -94.62 -130.04
N GLN A 24 33.04 -93.95 -131.09
CA GLN A 24 33.58 -92.60 -131.02
C GLN A 24 32.50 -91.59 -130.61
N GLU A 25 31.31 -91.67 -131.19
CA GLU A 25 30.18 -90.80 -130.82
C GLU A 25 29.69 -91.08 -129.40
N LYS A 26 29.58 -92.34 -128.96
CA LYS A 26 29.30 -92.66 -127.55
C LYS A 26 30.34 -92.06 -126.60
N ASN A 27 31.63 -92.14 -126.96
CA ASN A 27 32.71 -91.54 -126.16
C ASN A 27 32.61 -90.00 -126.15
N LYS A 28 32.21 -89.38 -127.27
CA LYS A 28 32.02 -87.93 -127.40
C LYS A 28 30.83 -87.44 -126.57
N VAL A 29 29.68 -88.12 -126.64
CA VAL A 29 28.51 -87.82 -125.80
C VAL A 29 28.88 -87.95 -124.32
N SER A 30 29.56 -89.03 -123.93
CA SER A 30 29.99 -89.22 -122.55
C SER A 30 30.98 -88.15 -122.07
N ARG A 31 31.79 -87.56 -122.96
CA ARG A 31 32.64 -86.40 -122.63
C ARG A 31 31.81 -85.14 -122.45
N LEU A 32 30.92 -84.84 -123.42
CA LEU A 32 30.04 -83.68 -123.38
C LEU A 32 29.10 -83.69 -122.15
N GLU A 33 28.59 -84.85 -121.75
CA GLU A 33 27.78 -85.01 -120.54
C GLU A 33 28.57 -84.70 -119.27
N ARG A 34 29.85 -85.15 -119.20
CA ARG A 34 30.73 -84.81 -118.08
C ARG A 34 31.08 -83.32 -118.07
N GLU A 35 31.39 -82.75 -119.22
CA GLU A 35 31.67 -81.31 -119.38
C GLU A 35 30.46 -80.47 -118.96
N LYS A 36 29.27 -80.77 -119.47
CA LYS A 36 28.03 -80.08 -119.11
C LYS A 36 27.67 -80.24 -117.62
N SER A 37 27.91 -81.43 -117.04
CA SER A 37 27.72 -81.65 -115.60
C SER A 37 28.71 -80.83 -114.76
N GLN A 38 29.96 -80.69 -115.21
CA GLN A 38 30.96 -79.84 -114.57
C GLN A 38 30.64 -78.35 -114.72
N GLU A 39 30.18 -77.91 -115.88
CA GLU A 39 29.72 -76.53 -116.12
C GLU A 39 28.56 -76.14 -115.22
N LEU A 40 27.54 -77.01 -115.11
CA LEU A 40 26.39 -76.76 -114.23
C LEU A 40 26.82 -76.67 -112.75
N LYS A 41 27.75 -77.52 -112.32
CA LYS A 41 28.31 -77.45 -110.95
C LYS A 41 29.12 -76.16 -110.73
N ALA A 42 29.91 -75.74 -111.72
CA ALA A 42 30.66 -74.50 -111.66
C ALA A 42 29.73 -73.27 -111.66
N GLU A 43 28.63 -73.30 -112.41
CA GLU A 43 27.61 -72.26 -112.41
C GLU A 43 26.85 -72.19 -111.07
N HIS A 44 26.43 -73.33 -110.53
CA HIS A 44 25.79 -73.38 -109.21
C HIS A 44 26.73 -72.87 -108.11
N HIS A 45 28.02 -73.24 -108.15
CA HIS A 45 29.01 -72.73 -107.19
C HIS A 45 29.17 -71.21 -107.32
N ARG A 46 29.29 -70.69 -108.55
CA ARG A 46 29.34 -69.24 -108.82
C ARG A 46 28.11 -68.50 -108.28
N ALA A 47 26.91 -69.03 -108.52
CA ALA A 47 25.67 -68.45 -108.00
C ALA A 47 25.61 -68.48 -106.46
N THR A 48 26.06 -69.58 -105.84
CA THR A 48 26.12 -69.70 -104.37
C THR A 48 27.06 -68.66 -103.77
N VAL A 49 28.26 -68.49 -104.34
CA VAL A 49 29.24 -67.48 -103.90
C VAL A 49 28.66 -66.07 -104.04
N ALA A 50 28.07 -65.73 -105.20
CA ALA A 50 27.46 -64.42 -105.42
C ALA A 50 26.35 -64.11 -104.41
N VAL A 51 25.50 -65.08 -104.07
CA VAL A 51 24.46 -64.89 -103.04
C VAL A 51 25.07 -64.68 -101.65
N THR A 52 26.12 -65.42 -101.28
CA THR A 52 26.79 -65.22 -99.99
C THR A 52 27.50 -63.87 -99.90
N GLU A 53 28.11 -63.39 -100.98
CA GLU A 53 28.72 -62.07 -101.06
C GLU A 53 27.68 -60.94 -100.96
N LEU A 54 26.52 -61.08 -101.61
CA LEU A 54 25.45 -60.08 -101.48
C LEU A 54 24.85 -60.04 -100.08
N LYS A 55 24.67 -61.21 -99.44
CA LYS A 55 24.18 -61.28 -98.04
C LYS A 55 25.14 -60.63 -97.05
N THR A 56 26.44 -60.86 -97.21
CA THR A 56 27.47 -60.25 -96.34
C THR A 56 27.54 -58.75 -96.53
N LYS A 57 27.55 -58.26 -97.78
CA LYS A 57 27.50 -56.82 -98.09
C LYS A 57 26.25 -56.14 -97.51
N LEU A 58 25.08 -56.73 -97.67
CA LEU A 58 23.84 -56.20 -97.10
C LEU A 58 23.90 -56.15 -95.57
N HIS A 59 24.45 -57.19 -94.93
CA HIS A 59 24.61 -57.21 -93.47
C HIS A 59 25.58 -56.11 -93.00
N GLU A 60 26.71 -55.93 -93.68
CA GLU A 60 27.67 -54.86 -93.39
C GLU A 60 27.06 -53.46 -93.56
N GLU A 61 26.27 -53.23 -94.61
CA GLU A 61 25.56 -51.97 -94.84
C GLU A 61 24.52 -51.71 -93.75
N LYS A 62 23.72 -52.71 -93.39
CA LYS A 62 22.73 -52.59 -92.31
C LYS A 62 23.40 -52.34 -90.96
N GLN A 63 24.55 -52.97 -90.70
CA GLN A 63 25.32 -52.74 -89.48
C GLN A 63 25.87 -51.32 -89.43
N LYS A 64 26.35 -50.78 -90.57
CA LYS A 64 26.80 -49.37 -90.66
C LYS A 64 25.64 -48.38 -90.43
N GLU A 65 24.48 -48.60 -91.05
CA GLU A 65 23.29 -47.77 -90.84
C GLU A 65 22.83 -47.77 -89.36
N LEU A 66 22.85 -48.95 -88.72
CA LEU A 66 22.52 -49.09 -87.30
C LEU A 66 23.49 -48.33 -86.38
N VAL A 67 24.79 -48.37 -86.69
CA VAL A 67 25.79 -47.62 -85.92
C VAL A 67 25.56 -46.11 -86.08
N VAL A 68 25.34 -45.62 -87.30
CA VAL A 68 25.12 -44.19 -87.57
C VAL A 68 23.85 -43.68 -86.88
N THR A 69 22.75 -44.43 -86.93
CA THR A 69 21.49 -44.05 -86.27
C THR A 69 21.62 -44.03 -84.75
N ARG A 70 22.30 -45.03 -84.17
CA ARG A 70 22.60 -45.08 -82.73
C ARG A 70 23.43 -43.89 -82.28
N GLU A 71 24.50 -43.56 -83.00
CA GLU A 71 25.34 -42.41 -82.65
C GLU A 71 24.57 -41.08 -82.77
N THR A 72 23.71 -40.94 -83.77
CA THR A 72 22.91 -39.71 -83.96
C THR A 72 21.93 -39.51 -82.81
N LEU A 73 21.24 -40.58 -82.39
CA LEU A 73 20.33 -40.54 -81.23
C LEU A 73 21.06 -40.24 -79.92
N LEU A 74 22.26 -40.80 -79.72
CA LEU A 74 23.08 -40.50 -78.55
C LEU A 74 23.47 -39.02 -78.49
N ARG A 75 23.97 -38.46 -79.61
CA ARG A 75 24.29 -37.02 -79.69
C ARG A 75 23.06 -36.14 -79.45
N GLN A 76 21.89 -36.53 -79.95
CA GLN A 76 20.64 -35.81 -79.69
C GLN A 76 20.26 -35.84 -78.20
N HIS A 77 20.36 -37.00 -77.56
CA HIS A 77 20.09 -37.13 -76.14
C HIS A 77 21.04 -36.30 -75.28
N GLU A 78 22.34 -36.31 -75.59
CA GLU A 78 23.36 -35.49 -74.92
C GLU A 78 23.07 -33.98 -75.07
N MET A 79 22.67 -33.54 -76.26
CA MET A 79 22.27 -32.14 -76.48
C MET A 79 21.03 -31.75 -75.67
N GLU A 80 20.03 -32.62 -75.58
CA GLU A 80 18.81 -32.34 -74.80
C GLU A 80 19.10 -32.27 -73.30
N LEU A 81 19.93 -33.18 -72.79
CA LEU A 81 20.38 -33.16 -71.39
C LEU A 81 21.07 -31.84 -71.04
N MET A 82 21.99 -31.36 -71.90
CA MET A 82 22.66 -30.09 -71.69
C MET A 82 21.71 -28.90 -71.71
N ARG A 83 20.67 -28.93 -72.56
CA ARG A 83 19.64 -27.89 -72.59
C ARG A 83 18.83 -27.86 -71.29
N VAL A 84 18.42 -29.03 -70.79
CA VAL A 84 17.65 -29.15 -69.54
C VAL A 84 18.47 -28.68 -68.34
N ILE A 85 19.74 -29.09 -68.25
CA ILE A 85 20.65 -28.64 -67.18
C ILE A 85 20.73 -27.12 -67.15
N LYS A 86 20.96 -26.48 -68.31
CA LYS A 86 21.06 -25.02 -68.39
C LYS A 86 19.79 -24.29 -67.95
N ILE A 87 18.61 -24.83 -68.26
CA ILE A 87 17.33 -24.28 -67.81
C ILE A 87 17.21 -24.39 -66.28
N LYS A 88 17.54 -25.56 -65.72
CA LYS A 88 17.47 -25.80 -64.27
C LYS A 88 18.46 -24.93 -63.50
N ASP A 89 19.67 -24.76 -63.99
CA ASP A 89 20.67 -23.87 -63.37
C ASP A 89 20.20 -22.42 -63.36
N GLY A 90 19.57 -21.94 -64.43
CA GLY A 90 18.98 -20.60 -64.49
C GLY A 90 17.86 -20.40 -63.45
N GLU A 91 17.01 -21.39 -63.25
CA GLU A 91 15.94 -21.33 -62.25
C GLU A 91 16.48 -21.38 -60.81
N ILE A 92 17.52 -22.19 -60.56
CA ILE A 92 18.21 -22.23 -59.27
C ILE A 92 18.80 -20.86 -58.95
N GLN A 93 19.47 -20.22 -59.91
CA GLN A 93 20.04 -18.88 -59.73
C GLN A 93 18.95 -17.84 -59.42
N ARG A 94 17.83 -17.86 -60.14
CA ARG A 94 16.70 -16.96 -59.93
C ARG A 94 16.08 -17.12 -58.53
N LEU A 95 15.83 -18.36 -58.12
CA LEU A 95 15.26 -18.67 -56.80
C LEU A 95 16.20 -18.24 -55.67
N ASN A 96 17.50 -18.52 -55.79
CA ASN A 96 18.49 -18.08 -54.80
C ASN A 96 18.55 -16.56 -54.67
N GLY A 97 18.45 -15.82 -55.79
CA GLY A 97 18.41 -14.35 -55.77
C GLY A 97 17.19 -13.81 -55.01
N LEU A 98 16.01 -14.40 -55.21
CA LEU A 98 14.78 -14.02 -54.50
C LEU A 98 14.89 -14.27 -52.99
N VAL A 99 15.42 -15.44 -52.59
CA VAL A 99 15.63 -15.78 -51.17
C VAL A 99 16.56 -14.79 -50.49
N LEU A 100 17.66 -14.39 -51.14
CA LEU A 100 18.59 -13.36 -50.62
C LEU A 100 17.87 -12.02 -50.40
N THR A 101 17.13 -11.54 -51.41
CA THR A 101 16.42 -10.25 -51.28
C THR A 101 15.35 -10.24 -50.19
N LEU A 102 14.62 -11.33 -49.99
CA LEU A 102 13.62 -11.44 -48.92
C LEU A 102 14.24 -11.51 -47.53
N ARG A 103 15.37 -12.21 -47.41
CA ARG A 103 16.12 -12.35 -46.15
C ARG A 103 16.72 -11.01 -45.71
N ASP A 104 17.37 -10.28 -46.60
CA ASP A 104 18.08 -9.06 -46.23
C ASP A 104 17.12 -7.86 -46.09
N GLY A 105 16.10 -7.75 -46.94
CA GLY A 105 15.18 -6.60 -46.94
C GLY A 105 14.18 -6.54 -45.77
N SER A 106 13.86 -7.68 -45.15
CA SER A 106 12.93 -7.75 -44.01
C SER A 106 13.65 -7.58 -42.66
N VAL A 107 14.84 -8.16 -42.53
CA VAL A 107 15.63 -8.12 -41.29
C VAL A 107 16.14 -6.72 -40.98
N ASP A 108 16.61 -5.96 -41.99
CA ASP A 108 17.17 -4.63 -41.74
C ASP A 108 16.11 -3.58 -41.37
N LYS A 109 14.88 -3.70 -41.88
CA LYS A 109 13.77 -2.81 -41.52
C LYS A 109 13.32 -3.04 -40.08
N VAL A 110 13.15 -4.30 -39.69
CA VAL A 110 12.77 -4.67 -38.31
C VAL A 110 13.87 -4.24 -37.33
N ARG A 111 15.14 -4.48 -37.67
CA ARG A 111 16.27 -4.06 -36.84
C ARG A 111 16.35 -2.54 -36.66
N SER A 112 16.09 -1.78 -37.72
CA SER A 112 16.11 -0.31 -37.67
C SER A 112 14.96 0.27 -36.85
N ALA A 113 13.74 -0.29 -37.01
CA ALA A 113 12.58 0.11 -36.21
C ALA A 113 12.80 -0.18 -34.72
N LEU A 114 13.30 -1.37 -34.39
CA LEU A 114 13.59 -1.76 -33.01
C LEU A 114 14.67 -0.85 -32.37
N LEU A 115 15.71 -0.48 -33.11
CA LEU A 115 16.74 0.45 -32.60
C LEU A 115 16.18 1.87 -32.37
N ALA A 116 15.25 2.33 -33.21
CA ALA A 116 14.60 3.63 -33.02
C ALA A 116 13.72 3.65 -31.77
N GLU A 117 12.97 2.58 -31.53
CA GLU A 117 12.08 2.42 -30.39
C GLU A 117 12.84 2.26 -29.07
N VAL A 118 13.96 1.51 -29.08
CA VAL A 118 14.90 1.43 -27.95
C VAL A 118 15.51 2.80 -27.62
N GLU A 119 15.79 3.62 -28.63
CA GLU A 119 16.39 4.94 -28.42
C GLU A 119 15.36 5.98 -27.92
N GLU A 120 14.09 5.85 -28.31
CA GLU A 120 12.99 6.68 -27.81
C GLU A 120 12.63 6.35 -26.34
N THR A 121 12.56 5.07 -26.00
CA THR A 121 12.38 4.60 -24.61
C THR A 121 13.54 4.99 -23.71
N ARG A 122 14.78 5.00 -24.22
CA ARG A 122 15.94 5.53 -23.48
C ARG A 122 15.78 7.02 -23.16
N ARG A 123 15.35 7.83 -24.14
CA ARG A 123 15.17 9.29 -23.94
C ARG A 123 14.04 9.61 -22.96
N SER A 124 12.93 8.88 -23.01
CA SER A 124 11.82 9.09 -22.07
C SER A 124 12.23 8.74 -20.64
N TRP A 125 12.96 7.63 -20.45
CA TRP A 125 13.52 7.26 -19.16
C TRP A 125 14.53 8.30 -18.63
N GLU A 126 15.41 8.83 -19.48
CA GLU A 126 16.38 9.86 -19.08
C GLU A 126 15.69 11.17 -18.65
N ALA A 127 14.60 11.56 -19.32
CA ALA A 127 13.80 12.72 -18.95
C ALA A 127 13.08 12.51 -17.60
N GLU A 128 12.52 11.34 -17.36
CA GLU A 128 11.90 10.96 -16.07
C GLU A 128 12.94 10.98 -14.94
N ARG A 129 14.11 10.39 -15.17
CA ARG A 129 15.22 10.39 -14.22
C ARG A 129 15.64 11.80 -13.83
N TYR A 130 15.74 12.70 -14.80
CA TYR A 130 16.09 14.10 -14.55
C TYR A 130 15.01 14.81 -13.72
N ARG A 131 13.72 14.60 -14.04
CA ARG A 131 12.60 15.18 -13.30
C ARG A 131 12.59 14.73 -11.83
N LEU A 132 12.69 13.42 -11.59
CA LEU A 132 12.74 12.87 -10.23
C LEU A 132 13.98 13.37 -9.48
N GLN A 133 15.12 13.51 -10.15
CA GLN A 133 16.33 14.04 -9.53
C GLN A 133 16.18 15.51 -9.13
N GLN A 134 15.43 16.32 -9.89
CA GLN A 134 15.09 17.69 -9.54
C GLN A 134 14.12 17.73 -8.34
N GLU A 135 13.08 16.90 -8.34
CA GLU A 135 12.13 16.81 -7.23
C GLU A 135 12.82 16.41 -5.92
N VAL A 136 13.77 15.48 -5.96
CA VAL A 136 14.60 15.12 -4.80
C VAL A 136 15.43 16.31 -4.31
N GLN A 137 15.95 17.17 -5.19
CA GLN A 137 16.69 18.37 -4.77
C GLN A 137 15.77 19.41 -4.12
N GLU A 138 14.56 19.60 -4.67
CA GLU A 138 13.55 20.50 -4.13
C GLU A 138 13.08 20.03 -2.75
N LEU A 139 12.79 18.73 -2.59
CA LEU A 139 12.43 18.13 -1.30
C LEU A 139 13.57 18.25 -0.27
N ARG A 140 14.84 18.11 -0.68
CA ARG A 140 16.00 18.36 0.19
C ARG A 140 16.13 19.83 0.59
N GLY A 141 15.72 20.76 -0.28
CA GLY A 141 15.63 22.18 0.03
C GLY A 141 14.54 22.46 1.06
N ALA A 142 13.33 21.95 0.82
CA ALA A 142 12.18 22.10 1.71
C ALA A 142 12.46 21.50 3.09
N LYS A 143 13.06 20.29 3.15
CA LYS A 143 13.49 19.64 4.40
C LYS A 143 14.41 20.55 5.22
N ARG A 144 15.50 21.05 4.62
CA ARG A 144 16.45 21.94 5.31
C ARG A 144 15.77 23.18 5.87
N TYR A 145 14.90 23.81 5.09
CA TYR A 145 14.13 24.97 5.55
C TYR A 145 13.24 24.65 6.76
N THR A 146 12.55 23.50 6.75
CA THR A 146 11.72 23.10 7.91
C THR A 146 12.55 22.75 9.15
N GLU A 147 13.73 22.16 8.98
CA GLU A 147 14.66 21.87 10.07
C GLU A 147 15.22 23.15 10.70
N GLU A 148 15.58 24.15 9.88
CA GLU A 148 16.01 25.47 10.34
C GLU A 148 14.88 26.20 11.09
N ALA A 149 13.64 26.12 10.59
CA ALA A 149 12.48 26.69 11.28
C ALA A 149 12.21 26.01 12.64
N LEU A 150 12.33 24.68 12.70
CA LEU A 150 12.15 23.92 13.94
C LEU A 150 13.21 24.27 14.98
N THR A 151 14.48 24.32 14.58
CA THR A 151 15.59 24.68 15.49
C THR A 151 15.44 26.11 16.01
N SER A 152 15.04 27.06 15.16
CA SER A 152 14.73 28.43 15.57
C SER A 152 13.57 28.47 16.58
N ALA A 153 12.50 27.70 16.35
CA ALA A 153 11.37 27.63 17.29
C ALA A 153 11.77 27.01 18.63
N GLN A 154 12.60 25.96 18.63
CA GLN A 154 13.14 25.34 19.84
C GLN A 154 14.00 26.32 20.65
N GLN A 155 14.88 27.07 19.99
CA GLN A 155 15.68 28.11 20.66
C GLN A 155 14.80 29.19 21.30
N ALA A 156 13.75 29.64 20.60
CA ALA A 156 12.80 30.62 21.14
C ALA A 156 12.05 30.07 22.37
N CYS A 157 11.62 28.81 22.34
CA CYS A 157 10.98 28.16 23.49
C CYS A 157 11.94 28.01 24.67
N GLN A 158 13.20 27.63 24.43
CA GLN A 158 14.22 27.53 25.47
C GLN A 158 14.51 28.88 26.12
N ALA A 159 14.61 29.95 25.33
CA ALA A 159 14.79 31.32 25.83
C ALA A 159 13.62 31.74 26.73
N ARG A 160 12.37 31.55 26.28
CA ARG A 160 11.18 31.84 27.10
C ARG A 160 11.14 31.04 28.39
N ALA A 161 11.52 29.76 28.35
CA ALA A 161 11.58 28.93 29.56
C ALA A 161 12.66 29.44 30.54
N ALA A 162 13.80 29.93 30.04
CA ALA A 162 14.83 30.54 30.87
C ALA A 162 14.36 31.86 31.50
N GLU A 163 13.68 32.71 30.74
CA GLU A 163 13.07 33.95 31.23
C GLU A 163 12.06 33.68 32.35
N LEU A 164 11.15 32.71 32.16
CA LEU A 164 10.17 32.31 33.17
C LEU A 164 10.84 31.79 34.45
N ARG A 165 11.90 30.98 34.33
CA ARG A 165 12.67 30.52 35.50
C ARG A 165 13.34 31.67 36.24
N SER A 166 13.92 32.62 35.50
CA SER A 166 14.54 33.81 36.09
C SER A 166 13.51 34.68 36.81
N ALA A 167 12.36 34.94 36.19
CA ALA A 167 11.27 35.71 36.79
C ALA A 167 10.75 35.03 38.07
N HIS A 168 10.56 33.71 38.04
CA HIS A 168 10.17 32.95 39.22
C HIS A 168 11.21 33.09 40.35
N HIS A 169 12.50 32.98 40.04
CA HIS A 169 13.56 33.16 41.02
C HIS A 169 13.56 34.57 41.63
N GLN A 170 13.40 35.61 40.80
CA GLN A 170 13.30 37.00 41.26
C GLN A 170 12.12 37.21 42.21
N HIS A 171 10.92 36.75 41.84
CA HIS A 171 9.75 36.84 42.71
C HIS A 171 9.94 36.06 44.02
N GLN A 172 10.61 34.91 43.97
CA GLN A 172 10.91 34.14 45.18
C GLN A 172 11.86 34.90 46.11
N GLU A 173 12.85 35.61 45.57
CA GLU A 173 13.72 36.49 46.35
C GLU A 173 12.97 37.68 46.95
N GLU A 174 12.10 38.34 46.18
CA GLU A 174 11.27 39.46 46.64
C GLU A 174 10.33 39.05 47.78
N LEU A 175 9.70 37.88 47.64
CA LEU A 175 8.85 37.30 48.67
C LEU A 175 9.65 37.02 49.95
N ASN A 176 10.85 36.45 49.80
CA ASN A 176 11.75 36.22 50.93
C ASN A 176 12.24 37.52 51.60
N ARG A 177 12.51 38.57 50.82
CA ARG A 177 12.89 39.90 51.34
C ARG A 177 11.74 40.51 52.14
N THR A 178 10.55 40.57 51.55
CA THR A 178 9.33 41.07 52.21
C THR A 178 9.05 40.32 53.51
N LYS A 179 9.16 38.99 53.49
CA LYS A 179 8.99 38.16 54.70
C LYS A 179 9.97 38.57 55.81
N ARG A 180 11.26 38.72 55.50
CA ARG A 180 12.27 39.15 56.49
C ARG A 180 11.96 40.53 57.06
N ASP A 181 11.49 41.45 56.24
CA ASP A 181 11.18 42.81 56.67
C ASP A 181 9.93 42.85 57.56
N CYS A 182 8.89 42.08 57.22
CA CYS A 182 7.74 41.87 58.10
C CYS A 182 8.17 41.26 59.45
N GLU A 183 9.03 40.24 59.45
CA GLU A 183 9.55 39.63 60.68
C GLU A 183 10.37 40.62 61.54
N LYS A 184 11.12 41.53 60.92
CA LYS A 184 11.83 42.60 61.64
C LYS A 184 10.84 43.56 62.28
N GLU A 185 9.78 43.98 61.56
CA GLU A 185 8.79 44.89 62.13
C GLU A 185 7.98 44.23 63.25
N VAL A 186 7.60 42.96 63.11
CA VAL A 186 6.98 42.19 64.20
C VAL A 186 7.87 42.17 65.44
N ARG A 187 9.18 41.88 65.29
CA ARG A 187 10.13 41.94 66.41
C ARG A 187 10.23 43.33 67.03
N ARG A 188 10.23 44.38 66.21
CA ARG A 188 10.28 45.78 66.68
C ARG A 188 9.03 46.14 67.47
N LEU A 189 7.84 45.79 66.98
CA LEU A 189 6.56 46.02 67.63
C LEU A 189 6.47 45.24 68.96
N LEU A 190 6.90 43.98 68.98
CA LEU A 190 6.95 43.18 70.21
C LEU A 190 7.88 43.79 71.27
N LYS A 191 9.03 44.35 70.86
CA LYS A 191 9.93 45.04 71.78
C LYS A 191 9.25 46.28 72.38
N ARG A 192 8.61 47.11 71.56
CA ARG A 192 7.85 48.29 72.02
C ARG A 192 6.70 47.91 72.96
N LEU A 193 6.01 46.82 72.66
CA LEU A 193 4.93 46.30 73.52
C LEU A 193 5.48 45.92 74.90
N ARG A 194 6.58 45.16 74.96
CA ARG A 194 7.22 44.80 76.24
C ARG A 194 7.74 46.00 77.01
N GLU A 195 8.30 47.00 76.31
CA GLU A 195 8.73 48.26 76.92
C GLU A 195 7.53 49.01 77.53
N ALA A 196 6.41 49.09 76.82
CA ALA A 196 5.17 49.68 77.33
C ALA A 196 4.61 48.89 78.52
N GLU A 197 4.52 47.56 78.43
CA GLU A 197 4.09 46.69 79.53
C GLU A 197 4.97 46.90 80.78
N SER A 198 6.29 46.98 80.61
CA SER A 198 7.21 47.26 81.71
C SER A 198 6.99 48.62 82.35
N GLN A 199 6.53 49.63 81.60
CA GLN A 199 6.21 50.96 82.13
C GLN A 199 4.86 50.98 82.86
N PHE A 200 3.86 50.26 82.36
CA PHE A 200 2.52 50.24 82.95
C PHE A 200 2.40 49.33 84.18
N LEU A 201 3.17 48.23 84.26
CA LEU A 201 3.05 47.26 85.34
C LEU A 201 3.24 47.87 86.75
N PRO A 202 4.25 48.72 87.04
CA PRO A 202 4.40 49.35 88.34
C PRO A 202 3.27 50.33 88.67
N LEU A 203 2.72 51.00 87.65
CA LEU A 203 1.58 51.91 87.82
C LEU A 203 0.31 51.14 88.18
N LEU A 204 0.06 50.00 87.53
CA LEU A 204 -1.03 49.09 87.87
C LEU A 204 -0.89 48.55 89.29
N ASP A 205 0.32 48.17 89.70
CA ASP A 205 0.58 47.70 91.07
C ASP A 205 0.40 48.82 92.10
N LYS A 206 0.83 50.05 91.80
CA LYS A 206 0.57 51.21 92.65
C LYS A 206 -0.93 51.50 92.76
N ASN A 207 -1.66 51.44 91.64
CA ASN A 207 -3.11 51.63 91.62
C ASN A 207 -3.81 50.57 92.48
N LYS A 208 -3.46 49.28 92.34
CA LYS A 208 -3.97 48.20 93.21
C LYS A 208 -3.73 48.47 94.70
N ARG A 209 -2.54 48.97 95.08
CA ARG A 209 -2.24 49.34 96.48
C ARG A 209 -3.10 50.50 96.96
N LEU A 210 -3.27 51.52 96.12
CA LEU A 210 -4.14 52.67 96.43
C LEU A 210 -5.60 52.24 96.56
N SER A 211 -6.10 51.37 95.69
CA SER A 211 -7.46 50.83 95.79
C SER A 211 -7.69 50.08 97.10
N ARG A 212 -6.75 49.24 97.55
CA ARG A 212 -6.83 48.59 98.88
C ARG A 212 -6.86 49.61 100.02
N LYS A 213 -6.03 50.65 99.94
CA LYS A 213 -6.01 51.72 100.94
C LYS A 213 -7.31 52.53 100.95
N ASN A 214 -7.90 52.77 99.78
CA ASN A 214 -9.20 53.42 99.66
C ASN A 214 -10.31 52.57 100.28
N GLU A 215 -10.30 51.25 100.08
CA GLU A 215 -11.23 50.33 100.75
C GLU A 215 -11.06 50.35 102.29
N GLU A 216 -9.83 50.35 102.79
CA GLU A 216 -9.54 50.46 104.22
C GLU A 216 -10.08 51.78 104.83
N LEU A 217 -9.84 52.90 104.13
CA LEU A 217 -10.35 54.22 104.53
C LEU A 217 -11.87 54.27 104.47
N ALA A 218 -12.50 53.70 103.44
CA ALA A 218 -13.95 53.61 103.34
C ALA A 218 -14.55 52.80 104.51
N LEU A 219 -13.90 51.70 104.91
CA LEU A 219 -14.29 50.92 106.10
C LEU A 219 -14.08 51.70 107.41
N ALA A 220 -13.00 52.47 107.52
CA ALA A 220 -12.75 53.32 108.68
C ALA A 220 -13.78 54.46 108.79
N LEU A 221 -14.10 55.11 107.68
CA LEU A 221 -15.16 56.12 107.60
C LEU A 221 -16.50 55.53 107.99
N ARG A 222 -16.86 54.33 107.49
CA ARG A 222 -18.11 53.66 107.88
C ARG A 222 -18.17 53.34 109.39
N ARG A 223 -17.04 53.01 110.01
CA ARG A 223 -16.94 52.80 111.46
C ARG A 223 -17.11 54.10 112.25
N LEU A 224 -16.48 55.19 111.80
CA LEU A 224 -16.63 56.50 112.42
C LEU A 224 -18.05 57.04 112.26
N ASP A 225 -18.66 56.86 111.09
CA ASP A 225 -20.05 57.23 110.85
C ASP A 225 -21.01 56.46 111.77
N ASN A 226 -20.80 55.15 111.96
CA ASN A 226 -21.57 54.38 112.93
C ASN A 226 -21.37 54.86 114.38
N LYS A 227 -20.14 55.21 114.78
CA LYS A 227 -19.87 55.81 116.10
C LYS A 227 -20.53 57.17 116.25
N LEU A 228 -20.50 58.00 115.21
CA LEU A 228 -21.15 59.30 115.21
C LEU A 228 -22.66 59.15 115.36
N ARG A 229 -23.28 58.20 114.64
CA ARG A 229 -24.70 57.86 114.82
C ARG A 229 -24.99 57.42 116.26
N PHE A 230 -24.15 56.56 116.84
CA PHE A 230 -24.31 56.11 118.23
C PHE A 230 -24.22 57.26 119.23
N VAL A 231 -23.21 58.13 119.12
CA VAL A 231 -23.05 59.32 119.99
C VAL A 231 -24.17 60.33 119.77
N THR A 232 -24.65 60.48 118.54
CA THR A 232 -25.81 61.34 118.22
C THR A 232 -27.08 60.77 118.85
N GLN A 233 -27.26 59.44 118.84
CA GLN A 233 -28.37 58.73 119.45
C GLN A 233 -28.31 58.76 120.99
N GLU A 234 -27.13 58.61 121.60
CA GLU A 234 -26.90 58.74 123.05
C GLU A 234 -27.15 60.19 123.54
N ASN A 235 -26.73 61.19 122.76
CA ASN A 235 -27.06 62.60 123.03
C ASN A 235 -28.56 62.90 122.90
N LEU A 236 -29.27 62.18 122.03
CA LEU A 236 -30.73 62.24 121.92
C LEU A 236 -31.42 61.57 123.12
N GLU A 237 -30.84 60.50 123.68
CA GLU A 237 -31.38 59.77 124.85
C GLU A 237 -31.19 60.54 126.18
N MET A 238 -30.19 61.43 126.27
CA MET A 238 -29.94 62.33 127.42
C MET A 238 -30.80 63.62 127.41
N ARG A 239 -31.70 63.80 126.43
CA ARG A 239 -32.63 64.94 126.32
C ARG A 239 -34.07 64.47 126.15
N ARG A 240 -34.98 64.87 127.06
CA ARG A 240 -36.44 64.85 126.82
C ARG A 240 -36.92 66.20 126.29
N PRO A 241 -37.97 66.23 125.44
CA PRO A 241 -37.90 66.96 124.18
C PRO A 241 -38.55 68.34 124.25
N SER A 242 -37.94 69.30 123.57
CA SER A 242 -38.61 70.48 123.00
C SER A 242 -37.81 70.89 121.78
N SER A 243 -38.37 70.62 120.60
CA SER A 243 -38.86 71.66 119.68
C SER A 243 -37.72 72.48 119.09
N LEU A 244 -37.14 72.01 117.99
CA LEU A 244 -37.50 72.40 116.61
C LEU A 244 -36.75 73.68 116.21
N ASN A 245 -35.99 73.55 115.11
CA ASN A 245 -35.35 74.58 114.29
C ASN A 245 -33.86 74.91 114.52
N ASP A 246 -33.20 75.06 113.36
CA ASP A 246 -32.04 75.88 113.02
C ASP A 246 -30.67 75.37 113.49
N LEU A 247 -29.82 74.73 112.65
CA LEU A 247 -29.30 75.18 111.35
C LEU A 247 -28.93 76.67 111.40
N ASP A 248 -27.75 77.00 111.92
CA ASP A 248 -26.64 77.56 111.12
C ASP A 248 -25.40 77.92 111.97
N CYS A 249 -24.26 78.10 111.29
CA CYS A 249 -23.05 78.83 111.67
C CYS A 249 -22.05 78.19 112.66
N SER A 250 -20.72 78.24 112.49
CA SER A 250 -19.85 78.82 111.46
C SER A 250 -18.38 78.60 111.89
N HIS A 251 -17.48 78.30 110.93
CA HIS A 251 -16.23 79.05 110.64
C HIS A 251 -15.21 78.18 109.89
N SER A 252 -15.10 78.39 108.57
CA SER A 252 -13.89 78.90 107.91
C SER A 252 -13.68 78.30 106.51
N SER A 253 -13.81 79.18 105.50
CA SER A 253 -13.08 79.15 104.22
C SER A 253 -13.37 78.04 103.19
N SER A 254 -14.28 78.36 102.25
CA SER A 254 -14.02 78.32 100.78
C SER A 254 -15.26 77.84 99.99
N TYR A 255 -16.06 78.78 99.53
CA TYR A 255 -17.13 78.57 98.55
C TYR A 255 -16.53 78.27 97.17
N HIS A 256 -15.92 77.10 96.95
CA HIS A 256 -15.46 76.63 95.62
C HIS A 256 -15.62 75.09 95.39
N GLY A 257 -16.22 74.34 96.33
CA GLY A 257 -16.17 72.86 96.32
C GLY A 257 -17.09 72.11 95.34
N TYR A 258 -18.32 72.59 95.06
CA TYR A 258 -19.28 71.82 94.25
C TYR A 258 -18.87 71.65 92.78
N SER A 259 -18.11 72.60 92.24
CA SER A 259 -17.63 72.50 90.86
C SER A 259 -16.36 71.65 90.74
N GLN A 260 -15.67 71.35 91.84
CA GLN A 260 -14.46 70.53 91.84
C GLN A 260 -14.80 69.03 91.88
N ASP A 261 -15.77 68.62 92.72
CA ASP A 261 -16.20 67.22 92.80
C ASP A 261 -16.91 66.74 91.52
N GLU A 262 -17.71 67.60 90.86
CA GLU A 262 -18.30 67.28 89.54
C GLU A 262 -17.22 67.13 88.46
N ARG A 263 -16.20 68.00 88.47
CA ARG A 263 -15.06 67.91 87.53
C ARG A 263 -14.20 66.67 87.78
N GLU A 264 -13.99 66.29 89.04
CA GLU A 264 -13.25 65.07 89.39
C GLU A 264 -14.05 63.81 89.00
N MET A 265 -15.38 63.81 89.19
CA MET A 265 -16.23 62.70 88.80
C MET A 265 -16.32 62.58 87.27
N GLU A 266 -16.37 63.69 86.55
CA GLU A 266 -16.38 63.71 85.09
C GLU A 266 -15.02 63.28 84.49
N PHE A 267 -13.92 63.68 85.13
CA PHE A 267 -12.58 63.16 84.81
C PHE A 267 -12.49 61.64 84.99
N LEU A 268 -13.00 61.11 86.11
CA LEU A 268 -13.02 59.67 86.35
C LEU A 268 -13.93 58.91 85.37
N ARG A 269 -15.07 59.49 84.98
CA ARG A 269 -15.96 58.89 83.96
C ARG A 269 -15.30 58.83 82.59
N LEU A 270 -14.64 59.91 82.17
CA LEU A 270 -13.86 59.95 80.94
C LEU A 270 -12.72 58.94 80.97
N GLN A 271 -12.03 58.82 82.11
CA GLN A 271 -10.96 57.84 82.28
C GLN A 271 -11.47 56.39 82.20
N VAL A 272 -12.65 56.10 82.75
CA VAL A 272 -13.28 54.76 82.64
C VAL A 272 -13.72 54.49 81.21
N LEU A 273 -14.29 55.47 80.49
CA LEU A 273 -14.63 55.33 79.08
C LEU A 273 -13.40 55.10 78.20
N GLU A 274 -12.31 55.82 78.47
CA GLU A 274 -11.04 55.64 77.78
C GLU A 274 -10.44 54.25 78.06
N GLN A 275 -10.49 53.78 79.31
CA GLN A 275 -10.09 52.42 79.67
C GLN A 275 -10.96 51.35 78.99
N GLN A 276 -12.27 51.58 78.88
CA GLN A 276 -13.18 50.66 78.20
C GLN A 276 -12.87 50.58 76.70
N HIS A 277 -12.60 51.73 76.05
CA HIS A 277 -12.20 51.74 74.65
C HIS A 277 -10.89 50.97 74.41
N ILE A 278 -9.91 51.12 75.30
CA ILE A 278 -8.65 50.36 75.23
C ILE A 278 -8.90 48.85 75.39
N ILE A 279 -9.78 48.44 76.31
CA ILE A 279 -10.13 47.03 76.50
C ILE A 279 -10.81 46.45 75.26
N ASP A 280 -11.71 47.20 74.64
CA ASP A 280 -12.41 46.77 73.43
C ASP A 280 -11.45 46.66 72.24
N ASP A 281 -10.52 47.60 72.10
CA ASP A 281 -9.47 47.56 71.06
C ASP A 281 -8.51 46.39 71.27
N LEU A 282 -8.09 46.12 72.51
CA LEU A 282 -7.24 44.98 72.86
C LEU A 282 -7.96 43.64 72.62
N SER A 283 -9.26 43.57 72.90
CA SER A 283 -10.06 42.36 72.68
C SER A 283 -10.17 42.02 71.18
N LYS A 284 -10.43 43.03 70.34
CA LYS A 284 -10.44 42.89 68.87
C LYS A 284 -9.06 42.52 68.31
N ALA A 285 -8.00 43.10 68.87
CA ALA A 285 -6.63 42.75 68.50
C ALA A 285 -6.31 41.29 68.84
N LEU A 286 -6.80 40.79 69.98
CA LEU A 286 -6.60 39.40 70.41
C LEU A 286 -7.35 38.41 69.51
N GLU A 287 -8.59 38.71 69.12
CA GLU A 287 -9.35 37.90 68.15
C GLU A 287 -8.64 37.85 66.80
N THR A 288 -8.21 39.01 66.29
CA THR A 288 -7.49 39.10 65.01
C THR A 288 -6.17 38.31 65.06
N ALA A 289 -5.44 38.39 66.17
CA ALA A 289 -4.22 37.59 66.38
C ALA A 289 -4.52 36.08 66.41
N GLY A 290 -5.66 35.67 66.97
CA GLY A 290 -6.16 34.29 66.92
C GLY A 290 -6.40 33.80 65.49
N TYR A 291 -7.08 34.60 64.66
CA TYR A 291 -7.29 34.27 63.25
C TYR A 291 -5.98 34.17 62.46
N VAL A 292 -5.07 35.13 62.65
CA VAL A 292 -3.76 35.12 61.99
C VAL A 292 -2.95 33.88 62.39
N LYS A 293 -2.98 33.50 63.67
CA LYS A 293 -2.34 32.28 64.16
C LYS A 293 -2.90 31.03 63.47
N ASN A 294 -4.21 30.90 63.35
CA ASN A 294 -4.85 29.76 62.69
C ASN A 294 -4.49 29.69 61.20
N VAL A 295 -4.49 30.83 60.49
CA VAL A 295 -4.07 30.90 59.08
C VAL A 295 -2.60 30.47 58.92
N ILE A 296 -1.71 30.93 59.80
CA ILE A 296 -0.28 30.55 59.76
C ILE A 296 -0.10 29.04 59.99
N VAL A 297 -0.86 28.44 60.91
CA VAL A 297 -0.80 26.99 61.17
C VAL A 297 -1.32 26.21 59.96
N CYS A 298 -2.46 26.58 59.38
CA CYS A 298 -3.00 25.91 58.19
C CYS A 298 -2.05 26.00 56.99
N VAL A 299 -1.48 27.17 56.71
CA VAL A 299 -0.53 27.35 55.60
C VAL A 299 0.74 26.52 55.82
N ARG A 300 1.18 26.39 57.08
CA ARG A 300 2.35 25.56 57.41
C ARG A 300 2.07 24.08 57.23
N GLU A 301 0.92 23.59 57.68
CA GLU A 301 0.51 22.19 57.50
C GLU A 301 0.33 21.83 56.01
N GLU A 302 -0.25 22.74 55.22
CA GLU A 302 -0.40 22.57 53.78
C GLU A 302 0.96 22.52 53.06
N ALA A 303 1.91 23.39 53.44
CA ALA A 303 3.26 23.37 52.89
C ALA A 303 4.01 22.07 53.24
N GLU A 304 3.85 21.57 54.46
CA GLU A 304 4.45 20.28 54.87
C GLU A 304 3.84 19.09 54.11
N LEU A 305 2.53 19.11 53.84
CA LEU A 305 1.87 18.09 53.01
C LEU A 305 2.36 18.13 51.55
N ARG A 306 2.48 19.33 50.96
CA ARG A 306 3.02 19.50 49.60
C ARG A 306 4.48 19.03 49.50
N TYR A 307 5.30 19.30 50.51
CA TYR A 307 6.68 18.82 50.56
C TYR A 307 6.77 17.29 50.64
N ARG A 308 5.90 16.65 51.44
CA ARG A 308 5.83 15.18 51.52
C ARG A 308 5.42 14.58 50.18
N HIS A 309 4.41 15.13 49.51
CA HIS A 309 4.00 14.68 48.17
C HIS A 309 5.12 14.83 47.14
N LEU A 310 5.77 16.00 47.09
CA LEU A 310 6.86 16.25 46.15
C LEU A 310 8.04 15.29 46.36
N THR A 311 8.33 14.93 47.61
CA THR A 311 9.37 13.95 47.94
C THR A 311 8.99 12.54 47.49
N GLN A 312 7.72 12.16 47.64
CA GLN A 312 7.22 10.86 47.16
C GLN A 312 7.26 10.76 45.63
N GLU A 313 6.85 11.81 44.92
CA GLU A 313 6.92 11.91 43.46
C GLU A 313 8.37 11.83 42.97
N TYR A 314 9.29 12.55 43.61
CA TYR A 314 10.71 12.49 43.27
C TYR A 314 11.29 11.08 43.47
N GLN A 315 10.93 10.40 44.55
CA GLN A 315 11.34 9.02 44.80
C GLN A 315 10.69 8.01 43.83
N ALA A 316 9.45 8.25 43.38
CA ALA A 316 8.80 7.44 42.37
C ALA A 316 9.47 7.63 41.00
N LEU A 317 9.86 8.86 40.66
CA LEU A 317 10.58 9.20 39.45
C LEU A 317 11.98 8.57 39.44
N GLN A 318 12.72 8.62 40.55
CA GLN A 318 14.01 7.95 40.68
C GLN A 318 13.90 6.43 40.52
N ARG A 319 12.85 5.82 41.08
CA ARG A 319 12.55 4.39 40.89
C ARG A 319 12.19 4.06 39.45
N ALA A 320 11.41 4.91 38.77
CA ALA A 320 11.10 4.73 37.36
C ALA A 320 12.34 4.86 36.46
N TYR A 321 13.25 5.81 36.74
CA TYR A 321 14.53 5.93 36.04
C TYR A 321 15.45 4.72 36.26
N ALA A 322 15.50 4.20 37.50
CA ALA A 322 16.27 3.00 37.80
C ALA A 322 15.70 1.76 37.10
N LEU A 323 14.38 1.59 37.10
CA LEU A 323 13.69 0.51 36.38
C LEU A 323 13.89 0.63 34.86
N LEU A 324 13.82 1.85 34.31
CA LEU A 324 14.12 2.10 32.90
C LEU A 324 15.57 1.68 32.59
N ALA A 325 16.55 2.11 33.38
CA ALA A 325 17.95 1.72 33.22
C ALA A 325 18.18 0.20 33.34
N GLU A 326 17.46 -0.49 34.24
CA GLU A 326 17.48 -1.96 34.37
C GLU A 326 16.80 -2.67 33.19
N THR A 327 15.71 -2.12 32.63
CA THR A 327 15.00 -2.70 31.47
C THR A 327 15.71 -2.43 30.13
N SER A 328 16.43 -1.33 30.00
CA SER A 328 17.09 -0.92 28.76
C SER A 328 18.56 -1.34 28.68
N GLY A 329 19.01 -2.24 29.56
CA GLY A 329 20.33 -2.87 29.49
C GLY A 329 21.47 -1.90 29.24
N GLY A 330 21.58 -0.81 30.01
CA GLY A 330 22.80 0.03 30.11
C GLY A 330 23.36 0.69 28.84
N ASN A 331 22.83 0.43 27.65
CA ASN A 331 23.36 0.98 26.40
C ASN A 331 22.22 1.22 25.40
N TYR A 332 21.37 2.20 25.72
CA TYR A 332 20.34 2.69 24.81
C TYR A 332 21.01 3.35 23.60
N ASP A 333 21.26 2.57 22.55
CA ASP A 333 21.74 3.09 21.27
C ASP A 333 20.55 3.60 20.45
N ALA A 334 20.22 4.87 20.68
CA ALA A 334 19.13 5.55 19.98
C ALA A 334 19.28 5.49 18.45
N GLU A 335 20.50 5.35 17.92
CA GLU A 335 20.76 5.25 16.48
C GLU A 335 20.35 3.87 15.95
N ASN A 336 20.63 2.81 16.71
CA ASN A 336 20.18 1.46 16.37
C ASN A 336 18.66 1.31 16.48
N GLU A 337 18.02 1.88 17.52
CA GLU A 337 16.56 1.81 17.67
C GLU A 337 15.81 2.57 16.57
N ILE A 338 16.31 3.74 16.14
CA ILE A 338 15.76 4.47 15.00
C ILE A 338 15.87 3.63 13.73
N LYS A 339 17.00 2.94 13.54
CA LYS A 339 17.24 2.09 12.37
C LYS A 339 16.34 0.85 12.37
N VAL A 340 16.15 0.20 13.51
CA VAL A 340 15.20 -0.91 13.70
C VAL A 340 13.78 -0.47 13.38
N ARG A 341 13.30 0.65 13.95
CA ARG A 341 11.95 1.18 13.63
C ARG A 341 11.78 1.54 12.15
N GLN A 342 12.84 2.04 11.50
CA GLN A 342 12.79 2.34 10.08
C GLN A 342 12.67 1.06 9.25
N MET A 343 13.43 0.02 9.58
CA MET A 343 13.35 -1.29 8.92
C MET A 343 11.98 -1.96 9.13
N GLU A 344 11.42 -1.92 10.35
CA GLU A 344 10.07 -2.42 10.65
C GLU A 344 8.99 -1.66 9.85
N GLY A 345 9.14 -0.34 9.71
CA GLY A 345 8.23 0.47 8.89
C GLY A 345 8.29 0.12 7.40
N GLU A 346 9.49 -0.13 6.87
CA GLU A 346 9.69 -0.58 5.48
C GLU A 346 9.12 -1.99 5.24
N GLU A 347 9.33 -2.91 6.19
CA GLU A 347 8.76 -4.27 6.16
C GLU A 347 7.23 -4.24 6.15
N LEU A 348 6.62 -3.45 7.04
CA LEU A 348 5.17 -3.32 7.12
C LEU A 348 4.57 -2.72 5.84
N ARG A 349 5.24 -1.72 5.26
CA ARG A 349 4.82 -1.14 3.98
C ARG A 349 4.86 -2.17 2.85
N LEU A 350 5.98 -2.90 2.72
CA LEU A 350 6.12 -3.94 1.69
C LEU A 350 5.11 -5.08 1.87
N LYS A 351 4.77 -5.45 3.13
CA LYS A 351 3.72 -6.45 3.40
C LYS A 351 2.34 -5.99 2.91
N ASN A 352 2.00 -4.71 3.10
CA ASN A 352 0.76 -4.15 2.57
C ASN A 352 0.76 -4.10 1.04
N ASP A 353 1.85 -3.62 0.43
CA ASP A 353 1.98 -3.54 -1.03
C ASP A 353 1.83 -4.94 -1.69
N ILE A 354 2.39 -5.99 -1.07
CA ILE A 354 2.23 -7.37 -1.53
C ILE A 354 0.77 -7.84 -1.45
N GLN A 355 0.05 -7.45 -0.40
CA GLN A 355 -1.36 -7.82 -0.27
C GLN A 355 -2.20 -7.16 -1.38
N ASP A 356 -1.95 -5.89 -1.67
CA ASP A 356 -2.63 -5.17 -2.76
C ASP A 356 -2.32 -5.81 -4.13
N ILE A 357 -1.06 -6.20 -4.38
CA ILE A 357 -0.68 -6.91 -5.62
C ILE A 357 -1.36 -8.28 -5.71
N LYS A 358 -1.53 -9.01 -4.58
CA LYS A 358 -2.24 -10.30 -4.57
C LYS A 358 -3.70 -10.12 -4.98
N ASP A 359 -4.39 -9.15 -4.39
CA ASP A 359 -5.79 -8.87 -4.69
C ASP A 359 -5.97 -8.47 -6.17
N GLN A 360 -5.04 -7.67 -6.72
CA GLN A 360 -5.02 -7.34 -8.15
C GLN A 360 -4.75 -8.55 -9.05
N ASN A 361 -3.83 -9.44 -8.64
CA ASN A 361 -3.52 -10.66 -9.39
C ASN A 361 -4.71 -11.61 -9.43
N GLU A 362 -5.46 -11.76 -8.34
CA GLU A 362 -6.69 -12.55 -8.33
C GLU A 362 -7.70 -12.01 -9.35
N LEU A 363 -7.89 -10.68 -9.40
CA LEU A 363 -8.78 -10.04 -10.39
C LEU A 363 -8.33 -10.28 -11.84
N LEU A 364 -7.01 -10.24 -12.10
CA LEU A 364 -6.46 -10.52 -13.42
C LEU A 364 -6.66 -11.99 -13.81
N GLU A 365 -6.44 -12.92 -12.88
CA GLU A 365 -6.71 -14.35 -13.10
C GLU A 365 -8.19 -14.59 -13.42
N PHE A 366 -9.11 -13.91 -12.72
CA PHE A 366 -10.54 -13.95 -13.07
C PHE A 366 -10.82 -13.41 -14.47
N ARG A 367 -10.15 -12.32 -14.86
CA ARG A 367 -10.34 -11.72 -16.19
C ARG A 367 -9.79 -12.61 -17.31
N ILE A 368 -8.64 -13.26 -17.09
CA ILE A 368 -8.06 -14.25 -18.00
C ILE A 368 -9.01 -15.44 -18.16
N LEU A 369 -9.53 -15.98 -17.06
CA LEU A 369 -10.51 -17.08 -17.07
C LEU A 369 -11.82 -16.70 -17.80
N GLU A 370 -12.28 -15.46 -17.64
CA GLU A 370 -13.45 -14.96 -18.39
C GLU A 370 -13.19 -14.95 -19.90
N LEU A 371 -12.00 -14.49 -20.32
CA LEU A 371 -11.60 -14.49 -21.73
C LEU A 371 -11.45 -15.91 -22.28
N GLU A 372 -10.91 -16.84 -21.50
CA GLU A 372 -10.83 -18.26 -21.85
C GLU A 372 -12.20 -18.90 -22.06
N GLU A 373 -13.16 -18.66 -21.16
CA GLU A 373 -14.50 -19.23 -21.29
C GLU A 373 -15.25 -18.62 -22.49
N ARG A 374 -15.03 -17.33 -22.81
CA ARG A 374 -15.54 -16.71 -24.04
C ARG A 374 -14.91 -17.31 -25.30
N GLU A 375 -13.62 -17.59 -25.28
CA GLU A 375 -12.92 -18.27 -26.38
C GLU A 375 -13.44 -19.70 -26.56
N ARG A 376 -13.67 -20.43 -25.47
CA ARG A 376 -14.17 -21.81 -25.47
C ARG A 376 -15.62 -21.92 -25.97
N ARG A 377 -16.44 -20.91 -25.70
CA ARG A 377 -17.82 -20.80 -26.20
C ARG A 377 -17.90 -20.37 -27.66
N SER A 378 -16.81 -19.84 -28.22
CA SER A 378 -16.76 -19.48 -29.63
C SER A 378 -16.69 -20.74 -30.50
N PRO A 379 -17.45 -20.81 -31.62
CA PRO A 379 -17.46 -21.98 -32.49
C PRO A 379 -16.06 -22.37 -32.97
N ALA A 380 -15.75 -23.68 -32.98
CA ALA A 380 -14.49 -24.19 -33.49
C ALA A 380 -14.46 -24.11 -35.02
N ILE A 381 -13.94 -22.99 -35.55
CA ILE A 381 -13.76 -22.79 -36.99
C ILE A 381 -12.25 -22.81 -37.29
N ASN A 382 -11.80 -23.80 -38.05
CA ASN A 382 -10.41 -23.90 -38.51
C ASN A 382 -10.18 -22.96 -39.70
N PHE A 383 -9.66 -21.75 -39.47
CA PHE A 383 -9.10 -20.89 -40.52
C PHE A 383 -7.69 -20.41 -40.18
N ARG A 384 -6.93 -20.07 -41.21
CA ARG A 384 -5.53 -19.62 -41.12
C ARG A 384 -5.45 -18.32 -40.31
N GLN A 385 -4.50 -18.25 -39.39
CA GLN A 385 -4.20 -17.06 -38.61
C GLN A 385 -3.63 -15.98 -39.55
N LEU A 386 -4.38 -14.89 -39.76
CA LEU A 386 -4.00 -13.77 -40.61
C LEU A 386 -3.51 -12.61 -39.73
N HIS A 387 -2.47 -11.90 -40.16
CA HIS A 387 -1.94 -10.74 -39.45
C HIS A 387 -2.79 -9.50 -39.78
N PHE A 388 -3.15 -8.71 -38.76
CA PHE A 388 -3.99 -7.52 -38.90
C PHE A 388 -3.15 -6.24 -38.78
N PRO A 389 -2.69 -5.63 -39.89
CA PRO A 389 -2.02 -4.33 -39.87
C PRO A 389 -2.97 -3.18 -39.48
N GLU A 390 -2.41 -2.12 -38.90
CA GLU A 390 -3.16 -0.91 -38.54
C GLU A 390 -3.83 -0.25 -39.76
N GLY A 391 -5.10 0.14 -39.62
CA GLY A 391 -5.87 0.88 -40.62
C GLY A 391 -6.86 0.07 -41.46
N LEU A 392 -6.86 -1.27 -41.34
CA LEU A 392 -7.85 -2.15 -41.97
C LEU A 392 -8.66 -2.90 -40.91
N SER A 393 -9.98 -2.99 -41.10
CA SER A 393 -10.80 -3.79 -40.19
C SER A 393 -10.48 -5.29 -40.37
N PRO A 394 -10.52 -6.09 -39.29
CA PRO A 394 -10.37 -7.55 -39.40
C PRO A 394 -11.33 -8.19 -40.41
N LEU A 395 -12.51 -7.59 -40.56
CA LEU A 395 -13.53 -7.95 -41.55
C LEU A 395 -13.01 -7.75 -42.99
N GLN A 396 -12.37 -6.61 -43.26
CA GLN A 396 -11.70 -6.30 -44.53
C GLN A 396 -10.65 -7.34 -44.90
N ILE A 397 -9.80 -7.72 -43.94
CA ILE A 397 -8.66 -8.60 -44.18
C ILE A 397 -9.09 -10.03 -44.49
N TYR A 398 -10.12 -10.52 -43.78
CA TYR A 398 -10.70 -11.83 -44.08
C TYR A 398 -11.50 -11.83 -45.39
N CYS A 399 -12.25 -10.77 -45.69
CA CYS A 399 -12.93 -10.63 -46.98
C CYS A 399 -11.91 -10.62 -48.14
N GLU A 400 -10.83 -9.86 -48.03
CA GLU A 400 -9.75 -9.85 -49.02
C GLU A 400 -9.06 -11.23 -49.16
N ALA A 401 -8.82 -11.94 -48.05
CA ALA A 401 -8.21 -13.27 -48.06
C ALA A 401 -9.10 -14.36 -48.70
N GLU A 402 -10.42 -14.19 -48.63
CA GLU A 402 -11.42 -15.03 -49.30
C GLU A 402 -11.68 -14.58 -50.76
N GLY A 403 -10.99 -13.54 -51.24
CA GLY A 403 -11.13 -12.99 -52.60
C GLY A 403 -12.33 -12.06 -52.80
N VAL A 404 -12.95 -11.61 -51.70
CA VAL A 404 -14.12 -10.74 -51.67
C VAL A 404 -13.66 -9.29 -51.55
N THR A 405 -13.50 -8.61 -52.68
CA THR A 405 -12.91 -7.25 -52.75
C THR A 405 -13.92 -6.13 -53.06
N ASP A 406 -15.13 -6.47 -53.53
CA ASP A 406 -16.16 -5.51 -53.97
C ASP A 406 -17.27 -5.22 -52.92
N ILE A 407 -17.06 -5.58 -51.65
CA ILE A 407 -18.07 -5.35 -50.60
C ILE A 407 -17.78 -4.05 -49.83
N LEU A 408 -18.71 -3.09 -49.91
CA LEU A 408 -18.73 -1.91 -49.03
C LEU A 408 -19.08 -2.35 -47.60
N ILE A 409 -18.08 -2.39 -46.71
CA ILE A 409 -18.26 -2.78 -45.30
C ILE A 409 -19.34 -1.97 -44.59
N SER A 410 -19.46 -0.68 -44.89
CA SER A 410 -20.52 0.18 -44.33
C SER A 410 -21.94 -0.22 -44.76
N GLU A 411 -22.08 -0.77 -45.96
CA GLU A 411 -23.35 -1.25 -46.52
C GLU A 411 -23.68 -2.66 -46.00
N LEU A 412 -22.66 -3.50 -45.81
CA LEU A 412 -22.75 -4.81 -45.17
C LEU A 412 -23.17 -4.71 -43.69
N MET A 413 -22.55 -3.80 -42.92
CA MET A 413 -22.91 -3.52 -41.53
C MET A 413 -24.34 -2.99 -41.41
N LYS A 414 -24.77 -2.08 -42.30
CA LYS A 414 -26.16 -1.63 -42.39
C LYS A 414 -27.13 -2.78 -42.66
N LYS A 415 -26.78 -3.71 -43.56
CA LYS A 415 -27.60 -4.89 -43.85
C LYS A 415 -27.65 -5.83 -42.64
N LEU A 416 -26.55 -6.04 -41.92
CA LEU A 416 -26.50 -6.86 -40.68
C LEU A 416 -27.32 -6.27 -39.53
N ASP A 417 -27.34 -4.94 -39.36
CA ASP A 417 -28.17 -4.25 -38.37
C ASP A 417 -29.67 -4.39 -38.68
N ILE A 418 -30.06 -4.33 -39.95
CA ILE A 418 -31.47 -4.51 -40.40
C ILE A 418 -31.90 -5.99 -40.26
N LEU A 419 -30.96 -6.93 -40.19
CA LEU A 419 -31.19 -8.38 -40.14
C LEU A 419 -31.47 -8.95 -38.75
N GLY A 420 -31.30 -8.17 -37.69
CA GLY A 420 -31.72 -8.56 -36.33
C GLY A 420 -33.23 -8.81 -36.22
N ASP A 421 -34.01 -8.21 -37.13
CA ASP A 421 -35.47 -8.20 -37.11
C ASP A 421 -36.09 -8.86 -38.36
N ASN A 422 -36.05 -10.20 -38.44
CA ASN A 422 -36.94 -11.04 -39.27
C ASN A 422 -37.15 -10.66 -40.76
N ALA A 423 -36.09 -10.56 -41.58
CA ALA A 423 -36.22 -10.36 -43.02
C ALA A 423 -36.05 -11.66 -43.85
N ASN A 424 -36.94 -11.85 -44.84
CA ASN A 424 -36.91 -12.93 -45.83
C ASN A 424 -35.77 -12.67 -46.85
N LEU A 425 -34.56 -13.12 -46.52
CA LEU A 425 -33.37 -12.96 -47.37
C LEU A 425 -33.37 -13.94 -48.55
N SER A 426 -32.86 -13.50 -49.71
CA SER A 426 -32.48 -14.41 -50.78
C SER A 426 -31.31 -15.32 -50.35
N ASN A 427 -31.18 -16.51 -50.95
CA ASN A 427 -30.11 -17.46 -50.59
C ASN A 427 -28.70 -16.83 -50.69
N GLU A 428 -28.47 -15.95 -51.66
CA GLU A 428 -27.19 -15.25 -51.83
C GLU A 428 -26.92 -14.27 -50.67
N GLU A 429 -27.93 -13.54 -50.22
CA GLU A 429 -27.80 -12.60 -49.09
C GLU A 429 -27.65 -13.33 -47.75
N GLN A 430 -28.29 -14.50 -47.59
CA GLN A 430 -28.09 -15.37 -46.42
C GLN A 430 -26.64 -15.85 -46.33
N VAL A 431 -26.03 -16.26 -47.46
CA VAL A 431 -24.64 -16.69 -47.51
C VAL A 431 -23.70 -15.54 -47.14
N VAL A 432 -23.91 -14.34 -47.68
CA VAL A 432 -23.09 -13.15 -47.35
C VAL A 432 -23.20 -12.77 -45.88
N ALA A 433 -24.41 -12.82 -45.30
CA ALA A 433 -24.61 -12.52 -43.88
C ALA A 433 -23.96 -13.57 -42.95
N ILE A 434 -23.99 -14.85 -43.31
CA ILE A 434 -23.31 -15.93 -42.57
C ILE A 434 -21.80 -15.73 -42.64
N HIS A 435 -21.24 -15.50 -43.83
CA HIS A 435 -19.80 -15.26 -44.02
C HIS A 435 -19.32 -14.05 -43.21
N ALA A 436 -20.05 -12.93 -43.27
CA ALA A 436 -19.73 -11.72 -42.52
C ALA A 436 -19.77 -11.94 -41.01
N ARG A 437 -20.78 -12.68 -40.50
CA ARG A 437 -20.90 -12.99 -39.07
C ARG A 437 -19.78 -13.92 -38.61
N THR A 438 -19.40 -14.91 -39.41
CA THR A 438 -18.25 -15.78 -39.15
C THR A 438 -16.95 -14.97 -39.05
N VAL A 439 -16.73 -14.02 -39.95
CA VAL A 439 -15.53 -13.18 -39.92
C VAL A 439 -15.50 -12.25 -38.70
N LEU A 440 -16.64 -11.65 -38.32
CA LEU A 440 -16.74 -10.85 -37.10
C LEU A 440 -16.42 -11.68 -35.83
N THR A 441 -16.95 -12.91 -35.73
CA THR A 441 -16.64 -13.81 -34.62
C THR A 441 -15.15 -14.18 -34.56
N LEU A 442 -14.48 -14.32 -35.72
CA LEU A 442 -13.03 -14.60 -35.77
C LEU A 442 -12.19 -13.39 -35.34
N ALA A 443 -12.59 -12.19 -35.74
CA ALA A 443 -11.96 -10.94 -35.32
C ALA A 443 -12.04 -10.73 -33.81
N GLU A 444 -13.20 -11.00 -33.22
CA GLU A 444 -13.40 -10.96 -31.77
C GLU A 444 -12.52 -12.00 -31.07
N LYS A 445 -12.42 -13.22 -31.61
CA LYS A 445 -11.58 -14.27 -31.05
C LYS A 445 -10.08 -13.92 -31.06
N ASP A 446 -9.57 -13.35 -32.16
CA ASP A 446 -8.17 -12.90 -32.23
C ASP A 446 -7.90 -11.75 -31.25
N LEU A 447 -8.85 -10.83 -31.10
CA LEU A 447 -8.78 -9.74 -30.13
C LEU A 447 -8.75 -10.27 -28.69
N PHE A 448 -9.61 -11.22 -28.34
CA PHE A 448 -9.61 -11.84 -27.01
C PHE A 448 -8.32 -12.62 -26.74
N SER A 449 -7.80 -13.34 -27.74
CA SER A 449 -6.54 -14.09 -27.61
C SER A 449 -5.35 -13.15 -27.36
N LYS A 450 -5.26 -12.02 -28.08
CA LYS A 450 -4.25 -10.98 -27.83
C LYS A 450 -4.40 -10.36 -26.45
N GLN A 451 -5.63 -9.96 -26.08
CA GLN A 451 -5.90 -9.40 -24.74
C GLN A 451 -5.52 -10.37 -23.63
N LYS A 452 -5.83 -11.67 -23.80
CA LYS A 452 -5.42 -12.72 -22.87
C LYS A 452 -3.90 -12.80 -22.76
N GLY A 453 -3.18 -12.84 -23.89
CA GLY A 453 -1.71 -12.88 -23.89
C GLY A 453 -1.08 -11.69 -23.15
N TYR A 454 -1.60 -10.48 -23.36
CA TYR A 454 -1.13 -9.30 -22.60
C TYR A 454 -1.39 -9.42 -21.10
N LEU A 455 -2.55 -9.96 -20.71
CA LEU A 455 -2.88 -10.17 -19.29
C LEU A 455 -2.01 -11.26 -18.66
N ASP A 456 -1.68 -12.32 -19.40
CA ASP A 456 -0.77 -13.40 -18.97
C ASP A 456 0.65 -12.86 -18.75
N GLU A 457 1.20 -12.09 -19.71
CA GLU A 457 2.52 -11.46 -19.59
C GLU A 457 2.60 -10.48 -18.40
N GLU A 458 1.54 -9.68 -18.22
CA GLU A 458 1.43 -8.74 -17.10
C GLU A 458 1.31 -9.47 -15.75
N LEU A 459 0.57 -10.58 -15.70
CA LEU A 459 0.45 -11.42 -14.50
C LEU A 459 1.79 -12.05 -14.13
N ASP A 460 2.56 -12.53 -15.12
CA ASP A 460 3.91 -13.06 -14.92
C ASP A 460 4.88 -11.99 -14.39
N TYR A 461 4.82 -10.78 -14.95
CA TYR A 461 5.61 -9.64 -14.47
C TYR A 461 5.26 -9.27 -13.02
N ARG A 462 3.97 -9.21 -12.68
CA ARG A 462 3.52 -8.95 -11.30
C ARG A 462 3.94 -10.05 -10.33
N LYS A 463 3.89 -11.32 -10.73
CA LYS A 463 4.38 -12.46 -9.93
C LYS A 463 5.89 -12.33 -9.66
N GLN A 464 6.68 -11.99 -10.67
CA GLN A 464 8.11 -11.75 -10.52
C GLN A 464 8.42 -10.56 -9.58
N ALA A 465 7.67 -9.46 -9.69
CA ALA A 465 7.82 -8.30 -8.81
C ALA A 465 7.45 -8.64 -7.35
N MET A 466 6.40 -9.43 -7.15
CA MET A 466 5.99 -9.92 -5.84
C MET A 466 7.05 -10.82 -5.21
N ASP A 467 7.67 -11.73 -5.98
CA ASP A 467 8.75 -12.59 -5.50
C ASP A 467 9.98 -11.78 -5.07
N GLN A 468 10.31 -10.71 -5.79
CA GLN A 468 11.36 -9.77 -5.40
C GLN A 468 11.03 -9.03 -4.09
N ALA A 469 9.77 -8.60 -3.92
CA ALA A 469 9.31 -7.97 -2.69
C ALA A 469 9.35 -8.95 -1.50
N HIS A 470 8.91 -10.19 -1.68
CA HIS A 470 9.02 -11.24 -0.65
C HIS A 470 10.47 -11.50 -0.25
N LYS A 471 11.38 -11.56 -1.22
CA LYS A 471 12.82 -11.70 -0.94
C LYS A 471 13.34 -10.52 -0.11
N ARG A 472 12.91 -9.30 -0.43
CA ARG A 472 13.31 -8.10 0.31
C ARG A 472 12.78 -8.08 1.75
N ILE A 473 11.54 -8.56 1.96
CA ILE A 473 10.98 -8.74 3.31
C ILE A 473 11.82 -9.74 4.10
N LEU A 474 12.17 -10.90 3.52
CA LEU A 474 13.01 -11.90 4.19
C LEU A 474 14.39 -11.34 4.56
N GLU A 475 14.99 -10.52 3.70
CA GLU A 475 16.25 -9.82 4.00
C GLU A 475 16.08 -8.84 5.16
N LEU A 476 14.99 -8.07 5.21
CA LEU A 476 14.68 -7.16 6.31
C LEU A 476 14.44 -7.91 7.63
N GLU A 477 13.65 -8.99 7.59
CA GLU A 477 13.39 -9.86 8.73
C GLU A 477 14.69 -10.48 9.28
N ALA A 478 15.61 -10.90 8.40
CA ALA A 478 16.92 -11.41 8.80
C ALA A 478 17.80 -10.32 9.45
N MET A 479 17.84 -9.12 8.88
CA MET A 479 18.59 -7.99 9.44
C MET A 479 18.01 -7.53 10.79
N LEU A 480 16.68 -7.55 10.95
CA LEU A 480 16.00 -7.27 12.22
C LEU A 480 16.32 -8.34 13.26
N PHE A 481 16.31 -9.61 12.87
CA PHE A 481 16.70 -10.71 13.75
C PHE A 481 18.16 -10.60 14.23
N GLU A 482 19.09 -10.29 13.32
CA GLU A 482 20.50 -10.05 13.66
C GLU A 482 20.68 -8.84 14.58
N ALA A 483 19.97 -7.74 14.34
CA ALA A 483 20.01 -6.55 15.19
C ALA A 483 19.50 -6.83 16.61
N LEU A 484 18.38 -7.57 16.73
CA LEU A 484 17.82 -8.01 18.00
C LEU A 484 18.76 -8.98 18.73
N GLN A 485 19.43 -9.88 18.01
CA GLN A 485 20.39 -10.81 18.59
C GLN A 485 21.64 -10.10 19.12
N GLN A 486 22.13 -9.06 18.43
CA GLN A 486 23.22 -8.19 18.93
C GLN A 486 22.81 -7.40 20.18
N GLU A 487 21.57 -6.92 20.23
CA GLU A 487 21.02 -6.24 21.40
C GLU A 487 20.93 -7.20 22.60
N GLU A 488 20.47 -8.44 22.37
CA GLU A 488 20.40 -9.50 23.38
C GLU A 488 21.80 -9.95 23.86
N GLU A 489 22.80 -10.04 22.96
CA GLU A 489 24.19 -10.33 23.31
C GLU A 489 24.84 -9.19 24.12
N SER A 490 24.58 -7.93 23.77
CA SER A 490 25.06 -6.77 24.55
C SER A 490 24.39 -6.67 25.92
N MET A 491 23.10 -7.00 25.99
CA MET A 491 22.32 -7.05 27.23
C MET A 491 22.83 -8.16 28.15
N MET A 492 23.15 -9.34 27.60
CA MET A 492 23.66 -10.50 28.34
C MET A 492 25.07 -10.31 28.90
N ASP A 493 25.93 -9.51 28.26
CA ASP A 493 27.28 -9.21 28.78
C ASP A 493 27.23 -8.19 29.95
N GLY A 494 26.36 -7.18 29.85
CA GLY A 494 26.06 -6.26 30.96
C GLY A 494 25.37 -6.93 32.15
N PHE A 495 24.39 -7.81 31.88
CA PHE A 495 23.65 -8.52 32.92
C PHE A 495 24.51 -9.53 33.69
N LYS A 496 25.54 -10.12 33.09
CA LYS A 496 26.46 -11.07 33.78
C LYS A 496 27.30 -10.38 34.85
N VAL A 497 27.78 -9.16 34.57
CA VAL A 497 28.60 -8.37 35.51
C VAL A 497 27.75 -7.89 36.69
N GLU A 498 26.51 -7.47 36.43
CA GLU A 498 25.60 -6.92 37.45
C GLU A 498 24.88 -8.00 38.26
N ARG A 499 24.50 -9.13 37.62
CA ARG A 499 23.95 -10.31 38.32
C ARG A 499 24.98 -10.93 39.26
N SER A 500 26.27 -10.97 38.89
CA SER A 500 27.33 -11.42 39.80
C SER A 500 27.39 -10.54 41.06
N ARG A 501 27.25 -9.23 40.90
CA ARG A 501 27.32 -8.23 41.98
C ARG A 501 26.08 -8.19 42.88
N LEU A 502 24.89 -8.36 42.32
CA LEU A 502 23.61 -8.43 43.05
C LEU A 502 23.35 -9.80 43.69
N SER A 503 23.90 -10.87 43.11
CA SER A 503 23.89 -12.21 43.71
C SER A 503 24.78 -12.35 44.95
N GLU A 504 25.61 -11.36 45.25
CA GLU A 504 26.40 -11.31 46.47
C GLU A 504 25.72 -10.49 47.59
N THR A 505 24.71 -9.68 47.28
CA THR A 505 24.09 -8.74 48.24
C THR A 505 22.70 -9.16 48.74
N LEU A 506 21.92 -9.91 47.95
CA LEU A 506 20.56 -10.34 48.34
C LEU A 506 20.59 -11.72 48.99
N THR A 507 19.92 -11.87 50.13
CA THR A 507 19.72 -13.17 50.79
C THR A 507 18.74 -14.04 49.97
N GLU A 508 18.81 -15.37 50.14
CA GLU A 508 17.96 -16.29 49.36
C GLU A 508 16.46 -16.05 49.60
N GLU A 509 16.09 -15.58 50.80
CA GLU A 509 14.72 -15.27 51.18
C GLU A 509 14.19 -14.01 50.47
N GLU A 510 15.04 -13.01 50.25
CA GLU A 510 14.72 -11.81 49.47
C GLU A 510 14.58 -12.12 47.97
N ARG A 511 15.39 -13.05 47.44
CA ARG A 511 15.25 -13.54 46.06
C ARG A 511 13.96 -14.33 45.87
N GLU A 512 13.62 -15.19 46.82
CA GLU A 512 12.35 -15.94 46.84
C GLU A 512 11.15 -14.99 46.95
N GLY A 513 11.29 -13.93 47.77
CA GLY A 513 10.30 -12.85 47.90
C GLY A 513 10.08 -12.10 46.59
N LEU A 514 11.16 -11.72 45.91
CA LEU A 514 11.10 -11.02 44.63
C LEU A 514 10.53 -11.90 43.51
N ARG A 515 10.90 -13.20 43.48
CA ARG A 515 10.30 -14.19 42.56
C ARG A 515 8.78 -14.28 42.75
N ARG A 516 8.33 -14.44 44.00
CA ARG A 516 6.88 -14.50 44.31
C ARG A 516 6.14 -13.22 43.95
N ALA A 517 6.73 -12.05 44.23
CA ALA A 517 6.15 -10.75 43.87
C ALA A 517 6.07 -10.57 42.34
N THR A 518 7.11 -10.99 41.61
CA THR A 518 7.16 -10.95 40.15
C THR A 518 6.10 -11.87 39.55
N ASP A 519 5.97 -13.10 40.05
CA ASP A 519 4.94 -14.04 39.59
C ASP A 519 3.53 -13.58 39.95
N GLN A 520 3.36 -12.89 41.07
CA GLN A 520 2.09 -12.26 41.43
C GLN A 520 1.74 -11.11 40.49
N TRP A 521 2.69 -10.23 40.17
CA TRP A 521 2.51 -9.14 39.23
C TRP A 521 2.19 -9.66 37.82
N LYS A 522 2.95 -10.64 37.32
CA LYS A 522 2.68 -11.30 36.02
C LYS A 522 1.26 -11.87 35.95
N ARG A 523 0.80 -12.53 37.02
CA ARG A 523 -0.58 -13.06 37.09
C ARG A 523 -1.64 -11.96 37.06
N THR A 524 -1.39 -10.83 37.73
CA THR A 524 -2.29 -9.67 37.72
C THR A 524 -2.37 -9.03 36.34
N VAL A 525 -1.22 -8.75 35.71
CA VAL A 525 -1.17 -8.17 34.36
C VAL A 525 -1.86 -9.08 33.34
N MET A 526 -1.62 -10.39 33.39
CA MET A 526 -2.29 -11.34 32.50
C MET A 526 -3.80 -11.43 32.76
N ARG A 527 -4.28 -11.12 33.97
CA ARG A 527 -5.71 -11.03 34.25
C ARG A 527 -6.31 -9.76 33.66
N GLU A 528 -5.67 -8.61 33.88
CA GLU A 528 -6.11 -7.31 33.37
C GLU A 528 -6.12 -7.27 31.84
N LEU A 529 -5.12 -7.85 31.17
CA LEU A 529 -5.10 -7.98 29.71
C LEU A 529 -6.29 -8.79 29.20
N ARG A 530 -6.57 -9.96 29.79
CA ARG A 530 -7.72 -10.78 29.41
C ARG A 530 -9.05 -10.07 29.66
N GLU A 531 -9.18 -9.32 30.74
CA GLU A 531 -10.36 -8.52 31.02
C GLU A 531 -10.54 -7.40 29.98
N ARG A 532 -9.44 -6.77 29.55
CA ARG A 532 -9.45 -5.72 28.51
C ARG A 532 -9.79 -6.29 27.13
N ASP A 533 -9.28 -7.46 26.79
CA ASP A 533 -9.63 -8.17 25.55
C ASP A 533 -11.12 -8.54 25.51
N VAL A 534 -11.66 -9.05 26.62
CA VAL A 534 -13.10 -9.34 26.75
C VAL A 534 -13.93 -8.05 26.61
N GLN A 535 -13.45 -6.93 27.15
CA GLN A 535 -14.11 -5.64 27.02
C GLN A 535 -14.12 -5.14 25.57
N ILE A 536 -12.99 -5.19 24.86
CA ILE A 536 -12.90 -4.83 23.44
C ILE A 536 -13.83 -5.71 22.60
N LEU A 537 -13.89 -7.01 22.89
CA LEU A 537 -14.80 -7.92 22.19
C LEU A 537 -16.28 -7.55 22.41
N ARG A 538 -16.65 -7.12 23.63
CA ARG A 538 -18.02 -6.65 23.91
C ARG A 538 -18.34 -5.38 23.13
N GLU A 539 -17.47 -4.38 23.18
CA GLU A 539 -17.64 -3.11 22.46
C GLU A 539 -17.76 -3.33 20.94
N ARG A 540 -16.93 -4.21 20.37
CA ARG A 540 -17.02 -4.60 18.96
C ARG A 540 -18.33 -5.31 18.65
N MET A 541 -18.81 -6.18 19.53
CA MET A 541 -20.07 -6.89 19.34
C MET A 541 -21.28 -5.96 19.43
N GLU A 542 -21.24 -4.94 20.29
CA GLU A 542 -22.28 -3.90 20.37
C GLU A 542 -22.34 -3.04 19.09
N ILE A 543 -21.19 -2.60 18.57
CA ILE A 543 -21.13 -1.85 17.31
C ILE A 543 -21.66 -2.71 16.15
N LEU A 544 -21.30 -3.99 16.11
CA LEU A 544 -21.79 -4.92 15.10
C LEU A 544 -23.30 -5.11 15.18
N GLN A 545 -23.87 -5.23 16.38
CA GLN A 545 -25.32 -5.32 16.58
C GLN A 545 -26.05 -4.04 16.12
N LEU A 546 -25.52 -2.86 16.46
CA LEU A 546 -26.07 -1.59 15.98
C LEU A 546 -26.04 -1.48 14.46
N THR A 547 -24.94 -1.92 13.85
CA THR A 547 -24.78 -1.91 12.38
C THR A 547 -25.75 -2.89 11.72
N GLN A 548 -25.91 -4.09 12.27
CA GLN A 548 -26.88 -5.08 11.77
C GLN A 548 -28.33 -4.57 11.89
N GLN A 549 -28.66 -3.92 13.00
CA GLN A 549 -29.98 -3.29 13.19
C GLN A 549 -30.21 -2.19 12.14
N ARG A 550 -29.20 -1.35 11.88
CA ARG A 550 -29.30 -0.30 10.86
C ARG A 550 -29.45 -0.87 9.44
N ASN A 551 -28.74 -1.94 9.11
CA ASN A 551 -28.89 -2.64 7.83
C ASN A 551 -30.31 -3.18 7.66
N LYS A 552 -30.87 -3.79 8.71
CA LYS A 552 -32.25 -4.28 8.69
C LYS A 552 -33.27 -3.17 8.46
N GLU A 553 -33.10 -2.01 9.10
CA GLU A 553 -33.95 -0.84 8.85
C GLU A 553 -33.85 -0.35 7.40
N LEU A 554 -32.64 -0.31 6.84
CA LEU A 554 -32.41 0.08 5.45
C LEU A 554 -33.02 -0.92 4.47
N GLU A 555 -32.91 -2.22 4.74
CA GLU A 555 -33.57 -3.27 3.95
C GLU A 555 -35.09 -3.13 3.97
N GLU A 556 -35.69 -2.85 5.13
CA GLU A 556 -37.14 -2.60 5.26
C GLU A 556 -37.57 -1.34 4.47
N LEU A 557 -36.76 -0.28 4.49
CA LEU A 557 -37.00 0.94 3.70
C LEU A 557 -36.91 0.67 2.20
N ILE A 558 -35.89 -0.06 1.75
CA ILE A 558 -35.73 -0.47 0.35
C ILE A 558 -36.92 -1.32 -0.10
N GLU A 559 -37.36 -2.27 0.72
CA GLU A 559 -38.49 -3.13 0.39
C GLU A 559 -39.82 -2.36 0.33
N THR A 560 -39.97 -1.32 1.15
CA THR A 560 -41.11 -0.40 1.10
C THR A 560 -41.07 0.44 -0.18
N GLN A 561 -39.91 0.95 -0.57
CA GLN A 561 -39.73 1.70 -1.82
C GLN A 561 -40.00 0.82 -3.04
N LYS A 562 -39.51 -0.43 -3.07
CA LYS A 562 -39.80 -1.39 -4.14
C LYS A 562 -41.31 -1.62 -4.30
N ARG A 563 -42.05 -1.76 -3.19
CA ARG A 563 -43.51 -1.87 -3.21
C ARG A 563 -44.17 -0.62 -3.79
N GLN A 564 -43.73 0.58 -3.40
CA GLN A 564 -44.24 1.84 -3.94
C GLN A 564 -43.98 1.97 -5.45
N ILE A 565 -42.77 1.60 -5.91
CA ILE A 565 -42.43 1.59 -7.33
C ILE A 565 -43.34 0.62 -8.08
N LYS A 566 -43.53 -0.60 -7.55
CA LYS A 566 -44.43 -1.59 -8.15
C LYS A 566 -45.88 -1.11 -8.22
N GLU A 567 -46.40 -0.44 -7.19
CA GLU A 567 -47.74 0.17 -7.23
C GLU A 567 -47.84 1.30 -8.26
N LEU A 568 -46.77 2.08 -8.46
CA LEU A 568 -46.71 3.12 -9.49
C LEU A 568 -46.65 2.50 -10.89
N GLU A 569 -45.87 1.45 -11.09
CA GLU A 569 -45.79 0.69 -12.34
C GLU A 569 -47.13 0.02 -12.70
N GLU A 570 -47.81 -0.59 -11.71
CA GLU A 570 -49.13 -1.20 -11.90
C GLU A 570 -50.23 -0.14 -12.19
N LYS A 571 -50.09 1.09 -11.67
CA LYS A 571 -50.96 2.21 -12.04
C LYS A 571 -50.67 2.76 -13.45
N VAL A 572 -49.57 2.37 -14.08
CA VAL A 572 -49.04 2.96 -15.32
C VAL A 572 -49.17 2.02 -16.55
N SER A 573 -49.93 0.93 -16.49
CA SER A 573 -50.19 0.08 -17.68
C SER A 573 -51.64 -0.39 -17.81
N PRO A 574 -52.19 -0.54 -19.04
CA PRO A 574 -52.48 0.50 -20.00
C PRO A 574 -54.01 0.64 -20.13
N ALA A 575 -54.57 1.74 -19.63
CA ALA A 575 -55.92 2.13 -19.99
C ALA A 575 -55.85 3.31 -20.97
N ASP A 576 -56.42 3.02 -22.14
CA ASP A 576 -56.92 3.96 -23.15
C ASP A 576 -55.91 4.52 -24.15
N ASP A 577 -55.89 3.81 -25.28
CA ASP A 577 -56.02 4.40 -26.62
C ASP A 577 -56.77 5.75 -26.57
N ILE A 578 -56.03 6.86 -26.46
CA ILE A 578 -56.57 8.18 -26.79
C ILE A 578 -55.62 8.82 -27.78
N SER A 579 -56.05 8.77 -29.04
CA SER A 579 -55.60 9.66 -30.10
C SER A 579 -55.65 11.11 -29.62
N PHE A 580 -54.51 11.79 -29.52
CA PHE A 580 -54.50 13.25 -29.55
C PHE A 580 -53.35 13.78 -30.40
N HIS A 581 -53.75 14.52 -31.42
CA HIS A 581 -52.93 15.32 -32.31
C HIS A 581 -52.08 16.35 -31.56
N HIS A 582 -50.92 16.64 -32.16
CA HIS A 582 -50.19 17.92 -32.18
C HIS A 582 -50.53 18.92 -31.06
N HIS A 583 -49.55 19.23 -30.20
CA HIS A 583 -48.83 20.51 -30.19
C HIS A 583 -47.65 20.42 -29.20
N GLY A 584 -46.54 21.05 -29.56
CA GLY A 584 -45.21 20.83 -28.98
C GLY A 584 -45.12 21.04 -27.46
N ASN A 585 -44.44 20.10 -26.80
CA ASN A 585 -43.54 20.29 -25.65
C ASN A 585 -43.07 18.92 -25.11
N THR A 586 -42.49 18.08 -25.97
CA THR A 586 -41.96 16.75 -25.58
C THR A 586 -40.53 16.79 -25.02
N CYS A 587 -39.99 17.97 -24.66
CA CYS A 587 -38.59 18.11 -24.28
C CYS A 587 -38.33 18.14 -22.76
N THR A 588 -39.37 18.15 -21.91
CA THR A 588 -39.20 18.34 -20.45
C THR A 588 -39.38 17.07 -19.60
N LEU A 589 -40.19 16.10 -20.01
CA LEU A 589 -40.40 14.87 -19.20
C LEU A 589 -39.25 13.85 -19.35
N TYR A 590 -38.70 13.68 -20.54
CA TYR A 590 -37.62 12.70 -20.78
C TYR A 590 -36.34 13.08 -20.04
N ASN A 591 -36.06 14.38 -19.93
CA ASN A 591 -34.94 14.90 -19.15
C ASN A 591 -35.13 14.72 -17.64
N TYR A 592 -36.36 14.76 -17.13
CA TYR A 592 -36.61 14.59 -15.69
C TYR A 592 -36.44 13.14 -15.23
N VAL A 593 -36.83 12.18 -16.07
CA VAL A 593 -36.63 10.74 -15.80
C VAL A 593 -35.16 10.35 -15.90
N HIS A 594 -34.42 10.92 -16.87
CA HIS A 594 -32.98 10.68 -17.02
C HIS A 594 -32.16 11.31 -15.89
N TYR A 595 -32.58 12.46 -15.35
CA TYR A 595 -31.95 13.09 -14.19
C TYR A 595 -32.15 12.29 -12.89
N LEU A 596 -33.32 11.65 -12.72
CA LEU A 596 -33.61 10.82 -11.56
C LEU A 596 -32.86 9.49 -11.59
N TYR A 597 -32.65 8.89 -12.77
CA TYR A 597 -31.86 7.65 -12.91
C TYR A 597 -30.36 7.87 -12.68
N SER A 598 -29.84 9.06 -13.01
CA SER A 598 -28.42 9.39 -12.79
C SER A 598 -28.05 9.71 -11.34
N PHE A 599 -29.03 9.82 -10.43
CA PHE A 599 -28.81 10.15 -9.02
C PHE A 599 -28.92 8.92 -8.09
N ILE A 600 -29.27 7.74 -8.63
CA ILE A 600 -29.55 6.51 -7.87
C ILE A 600 -28.58 5.35 -8.21
N LEU A 601 -27.70 5.52 -9.20
CA LEU A 601 -26.52 4.67 -9.47
C LEU A 601 -25.26 5.44 -9.09
#